data_AF-A0A9D1EXI1-F1
#
_entry.id   AF-A0A9D1EXI1-F1
#
_cell.length_a   1.000
_cell.length_b   1.000
_cell.length_c   1.000
_cell.angle_alpha   90.00
_cell.angle_beta   90.00
_cell.angle_gamma   90.00
#
_symmetry.space_group_name_H-M   'P 1'
#
loop_
_entity.id
_entity.type
_entity.pdbx_description
1 polymer ?
#
loop_
_entity_poly.entity_id
_entity_poly.type
_entity_poly.pdbx_seq_one_letter_code
_entity_poly.pdbx_strand_id
1 'polypeptide(L)'
;MKKVVYSVTRSGKFESKLTGIGFITESDLVIACMSKNGKPYIRIFEDCVKNCHPITGRENEYRGAHYEIREIEVQTANSSGDDTFSTSST
;
A
#
# COMPACT_ATOMS: atom_id res chain seq x y z
N MET A 1 14.51 -0.22 3.33
CA MET A 1 13.33 -0.86 2.70
C MET A 1 13.68 -2.29 2.33
N LYS A 2 12.79 -3.26 2.61
CA LYS A 2 12.97 -4.67 2.26
C LYS A 2 11.82 -5.12 1.34
N LYS A 3 12.15 -5.76 0.22
CA LYS A 3 11.17 -6.36 -0.70
C LYS A 3 10.52 -7.57 -0.03
N VAL A 4 9.19 -7.63 -0.02
CA VAL A 4 8.42 -8.69 0.62
C VAL A 4 7.28 -9.17 -0.27
N VAL A 5 6.86 -10.42 -0.07
CA VAL A 5 5.55 -10.91 -0.52
C VAL A 5 4.54 -10.56 0.57
N TYR A 6 3.43 -9.93 0.18
CA TYR A 6 2.39 -9.52 1.13
C TYR A 6 1.04 -10.17 0.81
N SER A 7 0.22 -10.27 1.85
CA SER A 7 -1.18 -10.68 1.77
C SER A 7 -2.00 -9.86 2.77
N VAL A 8 -2.72 -8.86 2.29
CA VAL A 8 -3.62 -8.03 3.09
C VAL A 8 -5.05 -8.49 2.88
N THR A 9 -5.75 -8.81 3.97
CA THR A 9 -7.17 -9.20 3.92
C THR A 9 -7.97 -8.11 4.62
N ARG A 10 -8.92 -7.52 3.90
CA ARG A 10 -9.89 -6.59 4.48
C ARG A 10 -11.04 -7.40 5.06
N SER A 11 -11.11 -7.45 6.38
CA SER A 11 -12.24 -8.07 7.10
C SER A 11 -13.46 -7.14 7.10
N GLY A 12 -14.65 -7.69 6.87
CA GLY A 12 -15.92 -6.95 6.81
C GLY A 12 -17.02 -7.76 6.13
N LYS A 13 -18.15 -7.12 5.79
CA LYS A 13 -19.27 -7.78 5.07
C LYS A 13 -18.86 -8.35 3.70
N PHE A 14 -17.89 -7.73 3.06
CA PHE A 14 -17.28 -8.20 1.83
C PHE A 14 -15.79 -8.42 2.10
N GLU A 15 -15.41 -9.66 2.34
CA GLU A 15 -14.01 -10.02 2.48
C GLU A 15 -13.31 -9.83 1.14
N SER A 16 -12.22 -9.07 1.14
CA SER A 16 -11.39 -8.88 -0.05
C SER A 16 -9.92 -9.10 0.31
N LYS A 17 -9.21 -9.84 -0.53
CA LYS A 17 -7.81 -10.15 -0.35
C LYS A 17 -6.98 -9.47 -1.43
N LEU A 18 -5.91 -8.78 -1.02
CA LEU A 18 -4.92 -8.16 -1.88
C LEU A 18 -3.57 -8.84 -1.62
N THR A 19 -2.97 -9.41 -2.65
CA THR A 19 -1.66 -10.08 -2.57
C THR A 19 -0.72 -9.53 -3.62
N GLY A 20 0.57 -9.52 -3.32
CA GLY A 20 1.56 -9.15 -4.32
C GLY A 20 2.95 -8.97 -3.72
N ILE A 21 3.74 -8.17 -4.41
CA ILE A 21 5.08 -7.76 -3.99
C ILE A 21 5.02 -6.31 -3.54
N GLY A 22 5.61 -6.02 -2.38
CA GLY A 22 5.68 -4.69 -1.80
C GLY A 22 7.02 -4.45 -1.15
N PHE A 23 7.13 -3.29 -0.50
CA PHE A 23 8.30 -2.91 0.27
C PHE A 23 7.88 -2.57 1.69
N ILE A 24 8.55 -3.18 2.66
CA ILE A 24 8.36 -2.83 4.06
C ILE A 24 9.48 -1.86 4.49
N THR A 25 9.10 -0.78 5.15
CA THR A 25 10.01 0.13 5.86
C THR A 25 10.17 -0.35 7.29
N GLU A 26 10.56 0.52 8.21
CA GLU A 26 10.59 0.21 9.65
C GLU A 26 9.17 0.01 10.21
N SER A 27 8.19 0.77 9.73
CA SER A 27 6.82 0.78 10.25
C SER A 27 5.75 0.39 9.23
N ASP A 28 5.99 0.63 7.93
CA ASP A 28 4.93 0.69 6.93
C ASP A 28 5.11 -0.35 5.82
N LEU A 29 3.99 -0.79 5.25
CA LEU A 29 3.97 -1.54 3.99
C LEU A 29 3.58 -0.59 2.85
N VAL A 30 4.50 -0.43 1.90
CA VAL A 30 4.34 0.38 0.69
C VAL A 30 4.13 -0.55 -0.51
N ILE A 31 3.03 -0.35 -1.25
CA ILE A 31 2.72 -1.12 -2.45
C ILE A 31 2.41 -0.21 -3.62
N ALA A 32 2.89 -0.59 -4.81
CA ALA A 32 2.50 0.05 -6.06
C ALA A 32 1.26 -0.65 -6.62
N CYS A 33 0.26 0.11 -7.02
CA CYS A 33 -0.98 -0.38 -7.57
C CYS A 33 -1.37 0.38 -8.84
N MET A 34 -2.26 -0.22 -9.63
CA MET A 34 -2.89 0.41 -10.78
C MET A 34 -4.37 0.64 -10.47
N SER A 35 -4.84 1.86 -10.64
CA SER A 35 -6.27 2.17 -10.54
C SER A 35 -7.04 1.52 -11.70
N LYS A 36 -8.36 1.45 -11.58
CA LYS A 36 -9.23 0.93 -12.66
C LYS A 36 -9.06 1.70 -13.99
N ASN A 37 -8.66 2.97 -13.90
CA ASN A 37 -8.45 3.85 -15.04
C ASN A 37 -7.01 3.79 -15.58
N GLY A 38 -6.19 2.84 -15.10
CA GLY A 38 -4.80 2.68 -15.52
C GLY A 38 -3.83 3.71 -14.95
N LYS A 39 -4.27 4.59 -14.05
CA LYS A 39 -3.36 5.52 -13.35
C LYS A 39 -2.62 4.78 -12.23
N PRO A 40 -1.28 4.86 -12.16
CA PRO A 40 -0.52 4.29 -11.06
C PRO A 40 -0.78 5.07 -9.76
N TYR A 41 -0.77 4.36 -8.64
CA TYR A 41 -0.84 4.98 -7.31
C TYR A 41 -0.07 4.14 -6.30
N ILE A 42 0.34 4.79 -5.21
CA ILE A 42 0.98 4.13 -4.07
C ILE A 42 -0.07 3.97 -2.97
N ARG A 43 -0.19 2.75 -2.45
CA ARG A 43 -0.97 2.48 -1.24
C ARG A 43 0.00 2.21 -0.10
N ILE A 44 -0.23 2.90 1.02
CA ILE A 44 0.59 2.78 2.22
C ILE A 44 -0.30 2.26 3.35
N PHE A 45 0.12 1.15 3.96
CA PHE A 45 -0.40 0.70 5.24
C PHE A 45 0.57 1.21 6.31
N GLU A 46 0.27 2.37 6.87
CA GLU A 46 1.11 3.05 7.86
C GLU A 46 1.13 2.26 9.17
N ASP A 47 2.28 2.13 9.81
CA ASP A 47 2.41 1.54 11.14
C ASP A 47 1.74 0.16 11.27
N CYS A 48 1.81 -0.64 10.20
CA CYS A 48 1.25 -2.00 10.16
C CYS A 48 2.20 -3.04 10.76
N VAL A 49 3.51 -2.75 10.77
CA VAL A 49 4.55 -3.67 11.27
C VAL A 49 4.39 -3.94 12.76
N LYS A 50 4.06 -2.92 13.58
CA LYS A 50 3.93 -3.06 15.04
C LYS A 50 2.87 -4.08 15.47
N ASN A 51 1.85 -4.29 14.63
CA ASN A 51 0.75 -5.21 14.91
C ASN A 51 1.02 -6.62 14.35
N CYS A 52 2.10 -6.79 13.58
CA CYS A 52 2.45 -8.06 12.97
C CYS A 52 3.27 -8.92 13.93
N HIS A 53 2.80 -10.13 14.18
CA HIS A 53 3.48 -11.12 15.01
C HIS A 53 3.90 -12.34 14.17
N PRO A 54 5.02 -12.98 14.49
CA PRO A 54 5.46 -14.19 13.79
C PRO A 54 4.40 -15.28 13.94
N ILE A 55 4.17 -16.02 12.84
CA ILE A 55 3.26 -17.17 12.86
C ILE A 55 4.04 -18.39 13.38
N THR A 56 3.58 -18.96 14.49
CA THR A 56 4.18 -20.18 15.06
C THR A 56 4.26 -21.29 14.02
N GLY A 57 5.46 -21.85 13.82
CA GLY A 57 5.71 -22.94 12.87
C GLY A 57 5.88 -22.52 11.41
N ARG A 58 5.96 -21.22 11.11
CA ARG A 58 6.22 -20.71 9.75
C ARG A 58 7.35 -19.70 9.75
N GLU A 59 8.44 -20.02 9.06
CA GLU A 59 9.59 -19.14 8.97
C GLU A 59 9.29 -17.94 8.08
N ASN A 60 9.65 -16.73 8.54
CA ASN A 60 9.47 -15.48 7.81
C ASN A 60 8.01 -15.08 7.49
N GLU A 61 7.01 -15.73 8.10
CA GLU A 61 5.60 -15.35 7.99
C GLU A 61 5.12 -14.61 9.25
N TYR A 62 4.42 -13.51 9.03
CA TYR A 62 3.92 -12.63 10.09
C TYR A 62 2.46 -12.25 9.81
N ARG A 63 1.66 -12.03 10.86
CA ARG A 63 0.26 -11.58 10.73
C ARG A 63 -0.13 -10.58 11.82
N GLY A 64 -0.99 -9.62 11.46
CA GLY A 64 -1.48 -8.57 12.35
C GLY A 64 -2.77 -7.93 11.85
N ALA A 65 -3.59 -7.38 12.74
CA ALA A 65 -4.76 -6.58 12.38
C ALA A 65 -4.36 -5.10 12.23
N HIS A 66 -4.98 -4.39 11.28
CA HIS A 66 -4.68 -2.99 11.01
C HIS A 66 -5.96 -2.25 10.54
N TYR A 67 -6.14 -0.98 10.95
CA TYR A 67 -7.42 -0.27 10.86
C TYR A 67 -7.41 1.02 10.03
N GLU A 68 -6.25 1.54 9.60
CA GLU A 68 -6.16 2.76 8.79
C GLU A 68 -5.41 2.50 7.47
N ILE A 69 -5.84 3.10 6.35
CA ILE A 69 -5.19 2.92 5.05
C ILE A 69 -5.17 4.28 4.34
N ARG A 70 -4.00 4.71 3.87
CA ARG A 70 -3.87 5.91 3.02
C ARG A 70 -3.51 5.52 1.60
N GLU A 71 -4.24 6.09 0.65
CA GLU A 71 -3.98 5.94 -0.79
C GLU A 71 -3.48 7.28 -1.34
N ILE A 72 -2.35 7.25 -2.04
CA ILE A 72 -1.73 8.43 -2.65
C ILE A 72 -1.64 8.20 -4.15
N GLU A 73 -2.42 8.97 -4.91
CA GLU A 73 -2.27 9.01 -6.37
C GLU A 73 -1.06 9.87 -6.74
N VAL A 74 -0.07 9.26 -7.39
CA VAL A 74 1.09 9.99 -7.89
C VAL A 74 0.87 10.18 -9.39
N GLN A 75 0.72 11.43 -9.83
CA GLN A 75 0.82 11.73 -11.25
C GLN A 75 2.28 11.57 -11.64
N THR A 76 2.61 10.47 -12.33
CA THR A 76 3.89 10.37 -13.02
C THR A 76 3.85 11.41 -14.13
N ALA A 77 4.53 12.55 -13.91
CA ALA A 77 4.82 13.48 -14.99
C ALA A 77 5.60 12.70 -16.05
N ASN A 78 4.94 12.36 -17.15
CA ASN A 78 5.67 12.01 -18.36
C ASN A 78 6.49 13.24 -18.71
N SER A 79 7.81 13.09 -18.83
CA SER A 79 8.71 14.14 -19.29
C SER A 79 8.26 14.69 -20.64
N SER A 80 7.43 15.71 -20.62
CA SER A 80 7.04 16.59 -21.74
C SER A 80 6.38 17.78 -21.07
N GLY A 81 7.17 18.84 -20.86
CA GLY A 81 6.82 19.96 -20.01
C GLY A 81 5.54 20.67 -20.43
N ASP A 82 4.71 20.97 -19.45
CA ASP A 82 4.16 22.31 -19.16
C ASP A 82 3.43 22.19 -17.82
N ASP A 83 4.07 22.65 -16.74
CA ASP A 83 3.46 22.67 -15.40
C ASP A 83 2.58 23.91 -15.26
N THR A 84 1.29 23.78 -15.60
CA THR A 84 0.26 24.74 -15.19
C THR A 84 -0.56 24.16 -14.03
N PHE A 85 -0.10 24.46 -12.82
CA PHE A 85 -0.77 24.10 -11.57
C PHE A 85 -2.04 24.95 -11.40
N SER A 86 -3.21 24.34 -11.54
CA SER A 86 -4.50 24.96 -11.23
C SER A 86 -5.02 24.40 -9.90
N THR A 87 -4.83 25.14 -8.81
CA THR A 87 -5.52 24.88 -7.54
C THR A 87 -6.96 25.38 -7.63
N SER A 88 -7.93 24.48 -7.66
CA SER A 88 -9.32 24.80 -7.35
C SER A 88 -9.56 24.59 -5.85
N SER A 89 -9.52 25.70 -5.10
CA SER A 89 -10.09 25.78 -3.75
C SER A 89 -11.57 26.13 -3.86
N THR A 90 -12.40 25.47 -3.06
CA THR A 90 -13.80 25.88 -2.79
C THR A 90 -13.80 27.07 -1.83
#